data_AF-A0A7L6CRM2-F1
#
_entry.id   AF-A0A7L6CRM2-F1
#
_cell.length_a   1.000
_cell.length_b   1.000
_cell.length_c   1.000
_cell.angle_alpha   90.00
_cell.angle_beta   90.00
_cell.angle_gamma   90.00
#
_symmetry.space_group_name_H-M   'P 1'
#
loop_
_entity.id
_entity.type
_entity.pdbx_description
1 polymer ?
#
loop_
_entity_poly.entity_id
_entity_poly.type
_entity_poly.pdbx_seq_one_letter_code
_entity_poly.pdbx_strand_id
1 'polypeptide(L)'
;MRSLLLMLAFPLAACTTTTPPDAPKPPQIGMANPASVYCLQKGGEQIPVQSPQGVRTECKLPGGEVIEEWDLYRRDHPTPAR
;
A
#
# COMPACT_ATOMS: atom_id res chain seq x y z
N MET A 1 17.17 -32.86 -66.26
CA MET A 1 16.70 -33.56 -65.04
C MET A 1 16.49 -32.52 -63.96
N ARG A 2 15.22 -32.28 -63.64
CA ARG A 2 14.70 -31.21 -62.79
C ARG A 2 14.85 -31.66 -61.34
N SER A 3 15.80 -31.11 -60.57
CA SER A 3 15.81 -31.33 -59.13
C SER A 3 15.01 -30.22 -58.46
N LEU A 4 13.94 -30.67 -57.79
CA LEU A 4 12.95 -29.90 -57.07
C LEU A 4 13.60 -28.98 -56.02
N LEU A 5 13.03 -27.77 -55.87
CA LEU A 5 13.12 -27.01 -54.63
C LEU A 5 12.57 -27.86 -53.48
N LEU A 6 13.35 -28.04 -52.41
CA LEU A 6 12.81 -28.31 -51.10
C LEU A 6 13.21 -27.16 -50.17
N MET A 7 12.20 -26.33 -49.87
CA MET A 7 12.22 -25.36 -48.78
C MET A 7 12.41 -26.11 -47.47
N LEU A 8 13.57 -25.95 -46.82
CA LEU A 8 13.74 -26.35 -45.44
C LEU A 8 13.42 -25.12 -44.57
N ALA A 9 12.15 -24.98 -44.20
CA ALA A 9 11.74 -24.01 -43.20
C ALA A 9 12.25 -24.48 -41.82
N PHE A 10 13.27 -23.80 -41.31
CA PHE A 10 13.74 -23.98 -39.94
C PHE A 10 12.66 -23.45 -38.97
N PRO A 11 12.08 -24.27 -38.09
CA PRO A 11 11.26 -23.73 -37.01
C PRO A 11 12.19 -23.01 -36.02
N LEU A 12 12.02 -21.70 -35.84
CA LEU A 12 12.61 -21.00 -34.71
C LEU A 12 11.93 -21.51 -33.44
N ALA A 13 12.56 -22.48 -32.77
CA ALA A 13 12.21 -22.85 -31.40
C ALA A 13 12.70 -21.76 -30.44
N ALA A 14 11.91 -20.71 -30.26
CA ALA A 14 12.11 -19.71 -29.21
C ALA A 14 11.29 -20.10 -27.96
N CYS A 15 11.81 -21.04 -27.17
CA CYS A 15 11.31 -21.27 -25.82
C CYS A 15 12.27 -20.64 -24.81
N THR A 16 12.20 -19.32 -24.67
CA THR A 16 12.69 -18.66 -23.46
C THR A 16 11.49 -18.44 -22.55
N THR A 17 11.28 -19.34 -21.59
CA THR A 17 10.58 -18.96 -20.34
C THR A 17 11.49 -17.98 -19.62
N THR A 18 11.42 -16.71 -20.03
CA THR A 18 11.99 -15.61 -19.27
C THR A 18 11.10 -15.47 -18.04
N THR A 19 11.43 -16.18 -16.97
CA THR A 19 11.09 -15.73 -15.63
C THR A 19 11.58 -14.27 -15.55
N PRO A 20 10.72 -13.28 -15.30
CA PRO A 20 11.19 -11.93 -15.07
C PRO A 20 12.29 -12.00 -14.00
N PRO A 21 13.46 -11.36 -14.23
CA PRO A 21 14.47 -11.27 -13.17
C PRO A 21 13.78 -10.69 -11.95
N ASP A 22 14.00 -11.31 -10.78
CA ASP A 22 13.48 -10.92 -9.47
C ASP A 22 13.29 -9.40 -9.40
N ALA A 23 12.06 -8.94 -9.64
CA ALA A 23 11.74 -7.55 -9.46
C ALA A 23 12.06 -7.24 -7.99
N PRO A 24 12.82 -6.18 -7.69
CA PRO A 24 13.11 -5.81 -6.31
C PRO A 24 11.79 -5.78 -5.55
N LYS A 25 11.70 -6.52 -4.44
CA LYS A 25 10.54 -6.43 -3.56
C LYS A 25 10.27 -4.94 -3.33
N PRO A 26 9.03 -4.48 -3.53
CA PRO A 26 8.71 -3.08 -3.33
C PRO A 26 9.22 -2.67 -1.95
N PRO A 27 9.84 -1.48 -1.83
CA PRO A 27 10.37 -1.02 -0.56
C PRO A 27 9.27 -1.14 0.49
N GLN A 28 9.63 -1.63 1.68
CA GLN A 28 8.68 -1.67 2.78
C GLN A 28 8.27 -0.23 3.06
N ILE A 29 7.04 0.10 2.66
CA ILE A 29 6.40 1.36 2.96
C ILE A 29 6.44 1.50 4.48
N GLY A 30 6.86 2.67 4.98
CA GLY A 30 7.25 2.89 6.37
C GLY A 30 6.24 2.40 7.41
N MET A 31 6.69 2.29 8.65
CA MET A 31 5.84 1.84 9.77
C MET A 31 4.51 2.60 9.79
N ALA A 32 3.40 1.88 10.02
CA ALA A 32 2.08 2.47 10.05
C ALA A 32 2.00 3.59 11.10
N ASN A 33 1.24 4.64 10.80
CA ASN A 33 0.98 5.71 11.74
C ASN A 33 0.22 5.15 12.97
N PRO A 34 0.76 5.25 14.19
CA PRO A 34 0.14 4.67 15.37
C PRO A 34 -1.24 5.28 15.68
N ALA A 35 -1.45 6.57 15.42
CA ALA A 35 -2.75 7.21 15.61
C ALA A 35 -3.80 6.65 14.62
N SER A 36 -3.40 6.46 13.37
CA SER A 36 -4.24 5.84 12.34
C SER A 36 -4.63 4.41 12.69
N VAL A 37 -3.65 3.59 13.11
CA VAL A 37 -3.90 2.23 13.56
C VAL A 37 -4.84 2.23 14.76
N TYR A 38 -4.65 3.15 15.70
CA TYR A 38 -5.48 3.23 16.89
C TYR A 38 -6.93 3.60 16.57
N CYS A 39 -7.17 4.54 15.65
CA CYS A 39 -8.53 4.85 15.19
C CYS A 39 -9.27 3.58 14.72
N LEU A 40 -8.62 2.77 13.87
CA LEU A 40 -9.19 1.53 13.35
C LEU A 40 -9.40 0.48 14.46
N GLN A 41 -8.48 0.38 15.43
CA GLN A 41 -8.63 -0.51 16.59
C GLN A 41 -9.82 -0.15 17.48
N LYS A 42 -10.20 1.13 17.53
CA LYS A 42 -11.41 1.61 18.23
C LYS A 42 -12.69 1.38 17.42
N GLY A 43 -12.60 0.76 16.25
CA GLY A 43 -13.70 0.58 15.32
C GLY A 43 -14.10 1.88 14.61
N GLY A 44 -13.23 2.89 14.63
CA GLY A 44 -13.46 4.17 13.99
C GLY A 44 -13.18 4.16 12.49
N GLU A 45 -13.74 5.15 11.80
CA GLU A 45 -13.48 5.45 10.40
C GLU A 45 -12.51 6.64 10.30
N GLN A 46 -11.50 6.54 9.45
CA GLN A 46 -10.55 7.62 9.21
C GLN A 46 -11.08 8.56 8.12
N ILE A 47 -11.18 9.85 8.43
CA ILE A 47 -11.71 10.90 7.56
C ILE A 47 -10.58 11.90 7.25
N PRO A 48 -10.06 11.94 6.02
CA PRO A 48 -9.09 12.95 5.64
C PRO A 48 -9.77 14.33 5.53
N VAL A 49 -9.22 15.31 6.22
CA VAL A 49 -9.70 16.70 6.23
C VAL A 49 -8.64 17.59 5.61
N GLN A 50 -9.00 18.20 4.47
CA GLN A 50 -8.15 19.15 3.76
C GLN A 50 -8.15 20.51 4.50
N SER A 51 -6.97 21.08 4.70
CA SER A 51 -6.79 22.42 5.27
C SER A 51 -5.69 23.18 4.53
N PRO A 52 -5.60 24.52 4.68
CA PRO A 52 -4.48 25.28 4.17
C PRO A 52 -3.10 24.82 4.69
N GLN A 53 -3.07 24.16 5.86
CA GLN A 53 -1.86 23.64 6.49
C GLN A 53 -1.48 22.23 6.02
N GLY A 54 -2.32 21.60 5.17
CA GLY A 54 -2.16 20.23 4.70
C GLY A 54 -3.39 19.37 5.00
N VAL A 55 -3.23 18.05 4.83
CA VAL A 55 -4.26 17.07 5.19
C VAL A 55 -4.02 16.61 6.61
N ARG A 56 -5.06 16.68 7.45
CA ARG A 56 -5.11 15.98 8.74
C ARG A 56 -6.12 14.84 8.65
N THR A 57 -6.08 13.91 9.58
CA THR A 57 -7.06 12.82 9.64
C THR A 57 -7.86 12.91 10.93
N GLU A 58 -9.18 12.90 10.80
CA GLU A 58 -10.10 12.76 11.92
C GLU A 58 -10.54 11.30 12.05
N CYS A 59 -10.77 10.85 13.28
CA CYS A 59 -11.33 9.55 13.59
C CYS A 59 -12.80 9.71 13.99
N LYS A 60 -13.70 9.12 13.21
CA LYS A 60 -15.12 9.02 13.54
C LYS A 60 -15.37 7.70 14.26
N LEU A 61 -15.60 7.77 15.57
CA LEU A 61 -15.81 6.61 16.43
C LEU A 61 -17.24 6.06 16.31
N PRO A 62 -17.48 4.78 16.66
CA PRO A 62 -18.83 4.17 16.61
C PRO A 62 -19.90 4.90 17.43
N GLY A 63 -19.49 5.61 18.49
CA GLY A 63 -20.38 6.44 19.31
C GLY A 63 -20.77 7.79 18.69
N GLY A 64 -20.26 8.09 17.49
CA GLY A 64 -20.51 9.35 16.77
C GLY A 64 -19.54 10.49 17.12
N GLU A 65 -18.64 10.30 18.10
CA GLU A 65 -17.54 11.25 18.35
C GLU A 65 -16.64 11.34 17.12
N VAL A 66 -16.30 12.57 16.72
CA VAL A 66 -15.30 12.87 15.70
C VAL A 66 -14.19 13.67 16.37
N ILE A 67 -12.97 13.15 16.31
CA ILE A 67 -11.79 13.71 16.99
C ILE A 67 -10.56 13.54 16.10
N GLU A 68 -9.61 14.46 16.13
CA GLU A 68 -8.35 14.31 15.38
C GLU A 68 -7.59 13.06 15.85
N GLU A 69 -6.98 12.29 14.91
CA GLU A 69 -6.45 10.96 15.24
C GLU A 69 -5.31 10.99 16.29
N TRP A 70 -4.47 12.03 16.28
CA TRP A 70 -3.41 12.18 17.28
C TRP A 70 -3.93 12.67 18.63
N ASP A 71 -4.98 13.50 18.64
CA ASP A 71 -5.67 13.87 19.88
C ASP A 71 -6.29 12.64 20.55
N LEU A 72 -6.96 11.76 19.78
CA LEU A 72 -7.45 10.47 20.27
C LEU A 72 -6.32 9.62 20.83
N TYR A 73 -5.22 9.48 20.08
CA TYR A 73 -4.08 8.67 20.50
C TYR A 73 -3.48 9.16 21.82
N ARG A 74 -3.22 10.48 21.94
CA ARG A 74 -2.65 11.08 23.16
C ARG A 74 -3.60 11.01 24.36
N ARG A 75 -4.91 11.17 24.14
CA ARG A 75 -5.93 11.04 25.19
C ARG A 75 -5.89 9.67 25.84
N ASP A 76 -5.79 8.62 25.02
CA ASP A 76 -5.85 7.23 25.48
C ASP A 76 -4.45 6.66 25.81
N HIS A 77 -3.36 7.37 25.47
CA HIS A 77 -1.96 7.03 25.81
C HIS A 77 -1.26 8.21 26.53
N PRO A 78 -1.70 8.59 27.74
CA PRO A 78 -1.06 9.67 28.47
C PRO A 78 0.37 9.28 28.86
N THR A 79 1.33 10.16 28.56
CA THR A 79 2.68 10.03 29.11
C THR A 79 2.59 10.22 30.63
N PRO A 80 3.23 9.37 31.45
CA PRO A 80 3.28 9.57 32.90
C PRO A 80 3.78 10.99 33.21
N ALA A 81 3.12 11.66 34.16
CA ALA A 81 3.60 12.93 34.67
C ALA A 81 5.02 12.71 35.23
N ARG A 82 5.96 13.54 34.77
CA ARG A 82 7.36 13.50 35.19
C ARG A 82 7.51 14.00 36.62
#